data_AF-A0A9R0R008-F1
#
_entry.id   AF-A0A9R0R008-F1
#
_cell.length_a   1.000
_cell.length_b   1.000
_cell.length_c   1.000
_cell.angle_alpha   90.00
_cell.angle_beta   90.00
_cell.angle_gamma   90.00
#
_symmetry.space_group_name_H-M   'P 1'
#
loop_
_entity.id
_entity.type
_entity.pdbx_description
1 polymer ?
#
loop_
_entity_poly.entity_id
_entity_poly.type
_entity_poly.pdbx_seq_one_letter_code
_entity_poly.pdbx_strand_id
1 'polypeptide(L)'
;MCQFHLINTLSSIMKILLHIVSNSMGLLCVSWGAISKFHALREDRAVLGNFCGRTPLLFATYHNGGTAEYLLDHGANQDKADHDGSTLLHYAAELGNCEMVELLLAKGAYVEPVSACGTPLHVAAGKGHYGAMKILLDHNADYNKMVNGVTPLIVATDAKSMKCIKLLVKAGANLKEAAAYTTLHAEKVVSDYFLNCIMEDVDANRDVPFDGPMLKREIVTSGLISRGSNSLKNKDYVVAAKLYSKAMVLDPDDAVLFSDRSLCWLQLGDGKKALLDANRCRKMRPHWPKACHRQGEALMLLKDYEGASERFWDGLKLDPVDTDIEDALREAMKSLKTSRSRSMRAN
;
A
#
# COMPACT_ATOMS: atom_id res chain seq x y z
N MET A 1 -71.35 -4.91 -38.55
CA MET A 1 -69.89 -5.18 -38.64
C MET A 1 -68.99 -4.01 -38.23
N CYS A 2 -69.48 -2.77 -38.04
CA CYS A 2 -68.61 -1.63 -37.70
C CYS A 2 -68.39 -1.34 -36.19
N GLN A 3 -69.18 -1.91 -35.27
CA GLN A 3 -68.99 -1.68 -33.82
C GLN A 3 -67.88 -2.57 -33.20
N PHE A 4 -67.61 -3.75 -33.78
CA PHE A 4 -66.58 -4.67 -33.26
C PHE A 4 -65.15 -4.24 -33.63
N HIS A 5 -64.97 -3.51 -34.74
CA HIS A 5 -63.65 -2.98 -35.12
C HIS A 5 -63.28 -1.71 -34.33
N LEU A 6 -64.25 -0.89 -33.93
CA LEU A 6 -64.01 0.32 -33.13
C LEU A 6 -63.58 -0.01 -31.69
N ILE A 7 -64.13 -1.08 -31.10
CA ILE A 7 -63.78 -1.54 -29.75
C ILE A 7 -62.36 -2.14 -29.72
N ASN A 8 -61.96 -2.85 -30.78
CA ASN A 8 -60.63 -3.44 -30.87
C ASN A 8 -59.53 -2.41 -31.18
N THR A 9 -59.83 -1.37 -31.95
CA THR A 9 -58.89 -0.25 -32.16
C THR A 9 -58.77 0.66 -30.93
N LEU A 10 -59.87 0.93 -30.21
CA LEU A 10 -59.84 1.65 -28.93
C LEU A 10 -59.11 0.86 -27.83
N SER A 11 -59.26 -0.47 -27.78
CA SER A 11 -58.50 -1.35 -26.86
C SER A 11 -56.99 -1.35 -27.18
N SER A 12 -56.64 -1.31 -28.46
CA SER A 12 -55.24 -1.28 -28.89
C SER A 12 -54.60 0.10 -28.65
N ILE A 13 -55.35 1.19 -28.85
CA ILE A 13 -54.91 2.56 -28.54
C ILE A 13 -54.86 2.81 -27.04
N MET A 14 -55.80 2.26 -26.24
CA MET A 14 -55.70 2.27 -24.77
C MET A 14 -54.50 1.48 -24.26
N LYS A 15 -54.16 0.34 -24.86
CA LYS A 15 -52.94 -0.43 -24.50
C LYS A 15 -51.67 0.32 -24.86
N ILE A 16 -51.63 1.01 -26.00
CA ILE A 16 -50.48 1.84 -26.40
C ILE A 16 -50.37 3.10 -25.52
N LEU A 17 -51.49 3.74 -25.16
CA LEU A 17 -51.52 4.85 -24.22
C LEU A 17 -51.17 4.42 -22.78
N LEU A 18 -51.62 3.25 -22.31
CA LEU A 18 -51.17 2.64 -21.05
C LEU A 18 -49.68 2.29 -21.10
N HIS A 19 -49.15 1.89 -22.26
CA HIS A 19 -47.72 1.60 -22.43
C HIS A 19 -46.87 2.87 -22.46
N ILE A 20 -47.34 3.96 -23.06
CA ILE A 20 -46.68 5.27 -23.11
C ILE A 20 -46.79 5.99 -21.75
N VAL A 21 -47.93 5.89 -21.07
CA VAL A 21 -48.15 6.43 -19.71
C VAL A 21 -47.43 5.59 -18.66
N SER A 22 -47.28 4.27 -18.84
CA SER A 22 -46.45 3.41 -17.97
C SER A 22 -44.94 3.66 -18.18
N ASN A 23 -44.50 3.93 -19.41
CA ASN A 23 -43.11 4.30 -19.73
C ASN A 23 -42.67 5.64 -19.13
N SER A 24 -43.59 6.57 -18.87
CA SER A 24 -43.28 7.90 -18.34
C SER A 24 -43.57 8.04 -16.84
N MET A 25 -44.49 7.23 -16.28
CA MET A 25 -44.93 7.37 -14.89
C MET A 25 -44.14 6.50 -13.89
N GLY A 26 -43.41 5.48 -14.38
CA GLY A 26 -42.41 4.76 -13.57
C GLY A 26 -41.20 5.62 -13.19
N LEU A 27 -40.84 6.58 -14.05
CA LEU A 27 -39.77 7.57 -13.83
C LEU A 27 -40.13 8.61 -12.75
N LEU A 28 -41.42 8.88 -12.54
CA LEU A 28 -41.91 9.86 -11.55
C LEU A 28 -42.24 9.26 -10.17
N CYS A 29 -42.40 7.93 -10.06
CA CYS A 29 -42.74 7.30 -8.79
C CYS A 29 -41.56 7.12 -7.83
N VAL A 30 -40.32 7.20 -8.33
CA VAL A 30 -39.12 7.13 -7.46
C VAL A 30 -38.75 8.51 -6.90
N SER A 31 -39.31 9.60 -7.45
CA SER A 31 -39.09 10.97 -6.96
C SER A 31 -40.10 11.44 -5.91
N TRP A 32 -41.01 10.59 -5.44
CA TRP A 32 -41.87 10.95 -4.30
C TRP A 32 -42.22 9.72 -3.47
N GLY A 33 -41.94 9.77 -2.17
CA GLY A 33 -42.23 8.70 -1.22
C GLY A 33 -43.67 8.23 -1.32
N ALA A 34 -43.87 7.02 -1.84
CA ALA A 34 -45.19 6.40 -1.97
C ALA A 34 -45.09 4.88 -1.74
N ILE A 35 -44.93 4.50 -0.47
CA ILE A 35 -45.08 3.12 0.02
C ILE A 35 -46.48 2.55 -0.34
N SER A 36 -47.48 3.42 -0.50
CA SER A 36 -48.89 3.02 -0.66
C SER A 36 -49.29 2.53 -2.07
N LYS A 37 -48.54 2.85 -3.14
CA LYS A 37 -48.90 2.43 -4.51
C LYS A 37 -48.24 1.13 -4.98
N PHE A 38 -47.26 0.61 -4.23
CA PHE A 38 -46.61 -0.67 -4.55
C PHE A 38 -47.54 -1.88 -4.34
N HIS A 39 -48.58 -1.73 -3.51
CA HIS A 39 -49.61 -2.75 -3.30
C HIS A 39 -50.42 -3.11 -4.57
N ALA A 40 -50.46 -2.23 -5.58
CA ALA A 40 -51.26 -2.45 -6.80
C ALA A 40 -50.52 -3.24 -7.90
N LEU A 41 -49.20 -3.45 -7.79
CA LEU A 41 -48.40 -4.24 -8.75
C LEU A 41 -48.34 -5.74 -8.40
N ARG A 42 -49.18 -6.18 -7.44
CA ARG A 42 -49.12 -7.46 -6.75
C ARG A 42 -49.52 -8.69 -7.59
N GLU A 43 -50.00 -8.53 -8.81
CA GLU A 43 -50.55 -9.66 -9.59
C GLU A 43 -49.65 -10.19 -10.70
N ASP A 44 -48.52 -9.55 -11.01
CA ASP A 44 -47.71 -10.00 -12.14
C ASP A 44 -46.23 -10.19 -11.74
N ARG A 45 -45.94 -11.42 -11.31
CA ARG A 45 -44.60 -11.93 -10.91
C ARG A 45 -43.54 -11.72 -12.00
N ALA A 46 -43.96 -11.40 -13.23
CA ALA A 46 -43.11 -11.14 -14.39
C ALA A 46 -42.61 -9.68 -14.51
N VAL A 47 -43.25 -8.69 -13.86
CA VAL A 47 -42.96 -7.25 -14.09
C VAL A 47 -41.72 -6.76 -13.32
N LEU A 48 -41.21 -7.53 -12.37
CA LEU A 48 -39.89 -7.28 -11.76
C LEU A 48 -38.72 -7.65 -12.69
N GLY A 49 -39.01 -8.29 -13.82
CA GLY A 49 -38.06 -8.63 -14.86
C GLY A 49 -38.16 -7.67 -16.05
N ASN A 50 -37.09 -6.92 -16.27
CA ASN A 50 -36.68 -6.35 -17.56
C ASN A 50 -37.14 -4.93 -17.87
N PHE A 51 -36.29 -3.99 -17.46
CA PHE A 51 -35.94 -2.84 -18.29
C PHE A 51 -34.40 -2.77 -18.32
N CYS A 52 -33.80 -2.90 -19.51
CA CYS A 52 -32.35 -2.77 -19.78
C CYS A 52 -31.37 -3.47 -18.80
N GLY A 53 -31.65 -4.70 -18.34
CA GLY A 53 -30.81 -5.41 -17.37
C GLY A 53 -30.74 -4.77 -15.98
N ARG A 54 -31.43 -3.64 -15.76
CA ARG A 54 -31.47 -2.89 -14.49
C ARG A 54 -32.73 -3.25 -13.72
N THR A 55 -32.56 -3.99 -12.63
CA THR A 55 -33.67 -4.38 -11.74
C THR A 55 -34.23 -3.16 -10.99
N PRO A 56 -35.52 -3.13 -10.60
CA PRO A 56 -36.06 -2.09 -9.72
C PRO A 56 -35.25 -1.90 -8.43
N LEU A 57 -34.65 -3.00 -7.95
CA LEU A 57 -33.73 -3.02 -6.82
C LEU A 57 -32.43 -2.23 -7.07
N LEU A 58 -31.95 -2.15 -8.31
CA LEU A 58 -30.78 -1.35 -8.67
C LEU A 58 -31.06 0.15 -8.54
N PHE A 59 -32.26 0.63 -8.90
CA PHE A 59 -32.61 2.04 -8.69
C PHE A 59 -32.73 2.40 -7.20
N ALA A 60 -33.09 1.44 -6.34
CA ALA A 60 -33.16 1.64 -4.91
C ALA A 60 -31.79 1.93 -4.28
N THR A 61 -30.68 1.45 -4.88
CA THR A 61 -29.31 1.73 -4.38
C THR A 61 -28.90 3.19 -4.48
N TYR A 62 -29.57 3.99 -5.32
CA TYR A 62 -29.26 5.42 -5.54
C TYR A 62 -30.04 6.37 -4.63
N HIS A 63 -31.13 5.93 -3.99
CA HIS A 63 -32.08 6.87 -3.38
C HIS A 63 -32.60 6.51 -1.98
N ASN A 64 -32.76 5.22 -1.60
CA ASN A 64 -33.33 4.88 -0.28
C ASN A 64 -33.07 3.42 0.14
N GLY A 65 -32.41 3.22 1.29
CA GLY A 65 -32.18 1.90 1.90
C GLY A 65 -33.47 1.14 2.24
N GLY A 66 -34.53 1.84 2.70
CA GLY A 66 -35.80 1.20 3.05
C GLY A 66 -36.57 0.62 1.85
N THR A 67 -36.40 1.21 0.66
CA THR A 67 -36.99 0.65 -0.57
C THR A 67 -36.27 -0.62 -0.99
N ALA A 68 -34.95 -0.67 -0.85
CA ALA A 68 -34.16 -1.85 -1.18
C ALA A 68 -34.46 -3.01 -0.22
N GLU A 69 -34.54 -2.73 1.08
CA GLU A 69 -34.92 -3.71 2.10
C GLU A 69 -36.29 -4.32 1.81
N TYR A 70 -37.30 -3.48 1.55
CA TYR A 70 -38.63 -3.95 1.18
C TYR A 70 -38.61 -4.86 -0.05
N LEU A 71 -37.88 -4.50 -1.11
CA LEU A 71 -37.80 -5.32 -2.33
C LEU A 71 -37.11 -6.66 -2.09
N LEU A 72 -36.06 -6.69 -1.27
CA LEU A 72 -35.36 -7.92 -0.89
C LEU A 72 -36.26 -8.86 -0.08
N ASP A 73 -37.02 -8.32 0.88
CA ASP A 73 -37.98 -9.09 1.67
C ASP A 73 -39.11 -9.69 0.82
N HIS A 74 -39.39 -9.11 -0.35
CA HIS A 74 -40.41 -9.58 -1.28
C HIS A 74 -39.83 -10.40 -2.44
N GLY A 75 -38.63 -10.96 -2.29
CA GLY A 75 -38.06 -11.96 -3.19
C GLY A 75 -37.32 -11.40 -4.40
N ALA A 76 -36.90 -10.13 -4.36
CA ALA A 76 -35.96 -9.63 -5.35
C ALA A 76 -34.61 -10.37 -5.25
N ASN A 77 -34.07 -10.80 -6.39
CA ASN A 77 -32.79 -11.49 -6.43
C ASN A 77 -31.62 -10.48 -6.35
N GLN A 78 -30.93 -10.47 -5.22
CA GLN A 78 -29.77 -9.61 -4.94
C GLN A 78 -28.50 -9.94 -5.74
N ASP A 79 -28.37 -11.18 -6.20
CA ASP A 79 -27.22 -11.67 -6.98
C ASP A 79 -27.46 -11.59 -8.49
N LYS A 80 -28.59 -11.02 -8.91
CA LYS A 80 -28.89 -10.84 -10.32
C LYS A 80 -27.89 -9.86 -10.93
N ALA A 81 -27.04 -10.39 -11.81
CA ALA A 81 -26.08 -9.61 -12.58
C ALA A 81 -26.72 -8.98 -13.83
N ASP A 82 -26.18 -7.84 -14.24
CA ASP A 82 -26.47 -7.23 -15.55
C ASP A 82 -25.63 -7.85 -16.68
N HIS A 83 -25.64 -7.21 -17.85
CA HIS A 83 -24.90 -7.68 -19.04
C HIS A 83 -23.38 -7.67 -18.88
N ASP A 84 -22.84 -6.86 -17.96
CA ASP A 84 -21.41 -6.76 -17.69
C ASP A 84 -20.98 -7.67 -16.51
N GLY A 85 -21.91 -8.47 -15.98
CA GLY A 85 -21.70 -9.30 -14.80
C GLY A 85 -21.80 -8.53 -13.49
N SER A 86 -22.20 -7.25 -13.51
CA SER A 86 -22.28 -6.42 -12.31
C SER A 86 -23.55 -6.71 -11.52
N THR A 87 -23.36 -7.10 -10.26
CA THR A 87 -24.44 -7.31 -9.28
C THR A 87 -24.71 -6.03 -8.47
N LEU A 88 -25.78 -6.02 -7.69
CA LEU A 88 -26.09 -4.93 -6.76
C LEU A 88 -24.94 -4.61 -5.79
N LEU A 89 -24.19 -5.63 -5.38
CA LEU A 89 -23.03 -5.43 -4.51
C LEU A 89 -21.92 -4.63 -5.20
N HIS A 90 -21.74 -4.77 -6.51
CA HIS A 90 -20.81 -3.93 -7.29
C HIS A 90 -21.25 -2.47 -7.29
N TYR A 91 -22.53 -2.21 -7.54
CA TYR A 91 -23.07 -0.85 -7.56
C TYR A 91 -23.03 -0.19 -6.19
N ALA A 92 -23.37 -0.92 -5.12
CA ALA A 92 -23.25 -0.43 -3.75
C ALA A 92 -21.78 -0.11 -3.39
N ALA A 93 -20.85 -0.97 -3.81
CA ALA A 93 -19.41 -0.74 -3.67
C ALA A 93 -18.91 0.46 -4.50
N GLU A 94 -19.42 0.65 -5.71
CA GLU A 94 -19.08 1.77 -6.59
C GLU A 94 -19.52 3.12 -6.02
N LEU A 95 -20.70 3.16 -5.39
CA LEU A 95 -21.24 4.35 -4.74
C LEU A 95 -20.66 4.59 -3.34
N GLY A 96 -19.95 3.59 -2.78
CA GLY A 96 -19.49 3.62 -1.39
C GLY A 96 -20.63 3.58 -0.36
N ASN A 97 -21.82 3.11 -0.75
CA ASN A 97 -23.01 3.07 0.09
C ASN A 97 -22.90 1.91 1.10
N CYS A 98 -22.29 2.20 2.24
CA CYS A 98 -21.99 1.21 3.28
C CYS A 98 -23.24 0.51 3.81
N GLU A 99 -24.34 1.24 4.02
CA GLU A 99 -25.61 0.69 4.49
C GLU A 99 -26.18 -0.34 3.50
N MET A 100 -26.10 -0.04 2.20
CA MET A 100 -26.54 -0.97 1.16
C MET A 100 -25.64 -2.20 1.07
N VAL A 101 -24.33 -2.04 1.21
CA VAL A 101 -23.38 -3.17 1.26
C VAL A 101 -23.72 -4.10 2.43
N GLU A 102 -23.91 -3.54 3.64
CA GLU A 102 -24.30 -4.32 4.82
C GLU A 102 -25.65 -5.01 4.63
N LEU A 103 -26.66 -4.31 4.12
CA LEU A 103 -27.99 -4.86 3.88
C LEU A 103 -27.94 -6.05 2.91
N LEU A 104 -27.25 -5.91 1.77
CA LEU A 104 -27.15 -6.97 0.77
C LEU A 104 -26.42 -8.20 1.34
N LEU A 105 -25.32 -8.00 2.07
CA LEU A 105 -24.58 -9.09 2.72
C LEU A 105 -25.40 -9.77 3.82
N ALA A 106 -26.16 -9.01 4.61
CA ALA A 106 -27.06 -9.54 5.64
C ALA A 106 -28.21 -10.37 5.04
N LYS A 107 -28.66 -10.02 3.82
CA LYS A 107 -29.65 -10.80 3.06
C LYS A 107 -29.02 -11.99 2.30
N GLY A 108 -27.71 -12.21 2.45
CA GLY A 108 -26.99 -13.37 1.92
C GLY A 108 -26.47 -13.18 0.49
N ALA A 109 -26.21 -11.94 0.06
CA ALA A 109 -25.62 -11.68 -1.24
C ALA A 109 -24.25 -12.35 -1.33
N TYR A 110 -23.93 -12.88 -2.50
CA TYR A 110 -22.60 -13.42 -2.74
C TYR A 110 -21.57 -12.30 -2.66
N VAL A 111 -20.53 -12.50 -1.87
CA VAL A 111 -19.52 -11.47 -1.55
C VAL A 111 -18.59 -11.19 -2.73
N GLU A 112 -18.32 -12.20 -3.55
CA GLU A 112 -17.28 -12.15 -4.60
C GLU A 112 -17.79 -12.41 -6.04
N PRO A 113 -18.93 -11.82 -6.48
CA PRO A 113 -19.31 -11.90 -7.88
C PRO A 113 -18.22 -11.23 -8.72
N VAL A 114 -17.95 -11.78 -9.89
CA VAL A 114 -16.93 -11.25 -10.81
C VAL A 114 -17.65 -10.63 -12.00
N SER A 115 -17.38 -9.34 -12.24
CA SER A 115 -17.83 -8.60 -13.41
C SER A 115 -16.64 -8.17 -14.29
N ALA A 116 -16.93 -7.47 -15.38
CA ALA A 116 -15.89 -6.84 -16.22
C ALA A 116 -14.98 -5.87 -15.45
N CYS A 117 -15.45 -5.29 -14.33
CA CYS A 117 -14.68 -4.38 -13.48
C CYS A 117 -14.05 -5.04 -12.24
N GLY A 118 -14.09 -6.37 -12.14
CA GLY A 118 -13.51 -7.13 -11.03
C GLY A 118 -14.55 -7.63 -10.04
N THR A 119 -14.15 -7.77 -8.77
CA THR A 119 -15.10 -8.04 -7.67
C THR A 119 -15.60 -6.74 -7.04
N PRO A 120 -16.63 -6.75 -6.18
CA PRO A 120 -17.04 -5.55 -5.44
C PRO A 120 -15.89 -4.91 -4.65
N LEU A 121 -14.93 -5.71 -4.16
CA LEU A 121 -13.73 -5.20 -3.50
C LEU A 121 -12.80 -4.44 -4.45
N HIS A 122 -12.64 -4.89 -5.71
CA HIS A 122 -11.91 -4.14 -6.74
C HIS A 122 -12.57 -2.79 -7.01
N VAL A 123 -13.89 -2.77 -7.15
CA VAL A 123 -14.64 -1.56 -7.44
C VAL A 123 -14.52 -0.55 -6.29
N ALA A 124 -14.78 -0.97 -5.04
CA ALA A 124 -14.63 -0.10 -3.87
C ALA A 124 -13.19 0.43 -3.73
N ALA A 125 -12.19 -0.41 -3.98
CA ALA A 125 -10.78 -0.04 -3.97
C ALA A 125 -10.43 1.00 -5.04
N GLY A 126 -10.87 0.77 -6.29
CA GLY A 126 -10.65 1.67 -7.42
C GLY A 126 -11.36 3.03 -7.29
N LYS A 127 -12.43 3.11 -6.50
CA LYS A 127 -13.10 4.38 -6.15
C LYS A 127 -12.62 4.98 -4.82
N GLY A 128 -11.75 4.28 -4.08
CA GLY A 128 -11.21 4.73 -2.81
C GLY A 128 -12.21 4.70 -1.64
N HIS A 129 -13.25 3.87 -1.71
CA HIS A 129 -14.31 3.78 -0.70
C HIS A 129 -13.94 2.86 0.47
N TYR A 130 -13.16 3.41 1.41
CA TYR A 130 -12.65 2.69 2.59
C TYR A 130 -13.73 1.95 3.40
N GLY A 131 -14.89 2.57 3.65
CA GLY A 131 -15.96 1.97 4.45
C GLY A 131 -16.51 0.70 3.81
N ALA A 132 -16.87 0.77 2.53
CA ALA A 132 -17.35 -0.37 1.76
C ALA A 132 -16.31 -1.49 1.69
N MET A 133 -15.02 -1.16 1.47
CA MET A 133 -13.94 -2.15 1.51
C MET A 133 -13.84 -2.85 2.85
N LYS A 134 -13.94 -2.09 3.96
CA LYS A 134 -13.85 -2.66 5.30
C LYS A 134 -14.97 -3.68 5.52
N ILE A 135 -16.20 -3.34 5.17
CA ILE A 135 -17.35 -4.24 5.30
C ILE A 135 -17.16 -5.51 4.45
N LEU A 136 -16.71 -5.37 3.19
CA LEU A 136 -16.46 -6.51 2.30
C LEU A 136 -15.36 -7.44 2.85
N LEU A 137 -14.27 -6.88 3.40
CA LEU A 137 -13.19 -7.65 4.03
C LEU A 137 -13.64 -8.33 5.32
N ASP A 138 -14.47 -7.66 6.12
CA ASP A 138 -15.08 -8.23 7.33
C ASP A 138 -16.00 -9.42 6.98
N HIS A 139 -16.52 -9.47 5.76
CA HIS A 139 -17.28 -10.60 5.19
C HIS A 139 -16.42 -11.53 4.30
N ASN A 140 -15.12 -11.62 4.57
CA ASN A 140 -14.18 -12.57 3.95
C ASN A 140 -13.98 -12.41 2.43
N ALA A 141 -14.16 -11.21 1.86
CA ALA A 141 -13.70 -10.94 0.50
C ALA A 141 -12.17 -11.19 0.37
N ASP A 142 -11.75 -11.88 -0.68
CA ASP A 142 -10.35 -12.17 -0.96
C ASP A 142 -9.61 -10.91 -1.43
N TYR A 143 -8.78 -10.39 -0.54
CA TYR A 143 -7.96 -9.20 -0.77
C TYR A 143 -6.83 -9.42 -1.79
N ASN A 144 -6.53 -10.67 -2.17
CA ASN A 144 -5.58 -11.04 -3.22
C ASN A 144 -6.26 -11.58 -4.48
N LYS A 145 -7.60 -11.49 -4.59
CA LYS A 145 -8.32 -11.98 -5.76
C LYS A 145 -7.77 -11.32 -7.03
N MET A 146 -7.35 -12.12 -8.00
CA MET A 146 -6.86 -11.60 -9.27
C MET A 146 -7.93 -11.75 -10.36
N VAL A 147 -8.32 -10.62 -10.96
CA VAL A 147 -9.23 -10.57 -12.11
C VAL A 147 -8.52 -9.86 -13.25
N ASN A 148 -8.38 -10.53 -14.40
CA ASN A 148 -7.66 -10.00 -15.57
C ASN A 148 -6.24 -9.49 -15.27
N GLY A 149 -5.53 -10.15 -14.34
CA GLY A 149 -4.18 -9.74 -13.92
C GLY A 149 -4.13 -8.56 -12.95
N VAL A 150 -5.28 -8.09 -12.47
CA VAL A 150 -5.42 -6.96 -11.56
C VAL A 150 -5.93 -7.46 -10.20
N THR A 151 -5.37 -6.93 -9.12
CA THR A 151 -5.79 -7.20 -7.73
C THR A 151 -6.45 -5.95 -7.11
N PRO A 152 -7.20 -6.08 -5.99
CA PRO A 152 -7.76 -4.92 -5.29
C PRO A 152 -6.69 -3.91 -4.87
N LEU A 153 -5.48 -4.38 -4.56
CA LEU A 153 -4.35 -3.52 -4.20
C LEU A 153 -3.86 -2.68 -5.38
N ILE A 154 -3.82 -3.24 -6.59
CA ILE A 154 -3.44 -2.51 -7.81
C ILE A 154 -4.41 -1.38 -8.09
N VAL A 155 -5.73 -1.65 -8.07
CA VAL A 155 -6.73 -0.60 -8.33
C VAL A 155 -6.80 0.45 -7.22
N ALA A 156 -6.58 0.08 -5.95
CA ALA A 156 -6.45 1.06 -4.85
C ALA A 156 -5.25 2.00 -5.05
N THR A 157 -4.18 1.45 -5.63
CA THR A 157 -2.93 2.14 -5.93
C THR A 157 -3.12 3.12 -7.10
N ASP A 158 -3.81 2.72 -8.16
CA ASP A 158 -4.21 3.59 -9.27
C ASP A 158 -5.15 4.72 -8.82
N ALA A 159 -6.05 4.43 -7.88
CA ALA A 159 -6.93 5.41 -7.25
C ALA A 159 -6.20 6.36 -6.28
N LYS A 160 -4.93 6.08 -5.95
CA LYS A 160 -4.09 6.82 -5.00
C LYS A 160 -4.73 6.93 -3.60
N SER A 161 -5.58 5.98 -3.23
CA SER A 161 -6.31 6.02 -1.95
C SER A 161 -5.52 5.38 -0.82
N MET A 162 -4.73 6.19 -0.10
CA MET A 162 -3.85 5.73 0.98
C MET A 162 -4.59 4.94 2.08
N LYS A 163 -5.82 5.34 2.42
CA LYS A 163 -6.63 4.65 3.44
C LYS A 163 -6.98 3.22 3.01
N CYS A 164 -7.32 3.03 1.74
CA CYS A 164 -7.69 1.74 1.15
C CYS A 164 -6.50 0.82 1.01
N ILE A 165 -5.36 1.35 0.57
CA ILE A 165 -4.10 0.62 0.47
C ILE A 165 -3.66 0.11 1.84
N LYS A 166 -3.66 0.98 2.86
CA LYS A 166 -3.34 0.58 4.25
C LYS A 166 -4.27 -0.51 4.77
N LEU A 167 -5.56 -0.45 4.42
CA LEU A 167 -6.54 -1.47 4.82
C LEU A 167 -6.21 -2.84 4.19
N LEU A 168 -5.95 -2.89 2.89
CA LEU A 168 -5.58 -4.13 2.18
C LEU A 168 -4.26 -4.71 2.69
N VAL A 169 -3.26 -3.86 2.92
CA VAL A 169 -1.98 -4.31 3.49
C VAL A 169 -2.15 -4.86 4.91
N LYS A 170 -3.01 -4.23 5.74
CA LYS A 170 -3.35 -4.76 7.07
C LYS A 170 -4.07 -6.10 6.99
N ALA A 171 -4.93 -6.30 5.98
CA ALA A 171 -5.60 -7.57 5.72
C ALA A 171 -4.64 -8.67 5.22
N GLY A 172 -3.47 -8.31 4.67
CA GLY A 172 -2.44 -9.24 4.23
C GLY A 172 -2.20 -9.27 2.71
N ALA A 173 -2.64 -8.24 1.98
CA ALA A 173 -2.47 -8.18 0.53
C ALA A 173 -1.00 -8.18 0.09
N ASN A 174 -0.70 -8.89 -1.00
CA ASN A 174 0.66 -9.06 -1.51
C ASN A 174 1.16 -7.84 -2.31
N LEU A 175 2.08 -7.09 -1.72
CA LEU A 175 2.69 -5.91 -2.34
C LEU A 175 3.54 -6.23 -3.59
N LYS A 176 4.06 -7.46 -3.72
CA LYS A 176 4.92 -7.83 -4.85
C LYS A 176 4.16 -7.86 -6.17
N GLU A 177 2.91 -8.32 -6.14
CA GLU A 177 2.06 -8.38 -7.33
C GLU A 177 1.68 -6.98 -7.81
N ALA A 178 1.41 -6.06 -6.87
CA ALA A 178 1.20 -4.66 -7.20
C ALA A 178 2.44 -4.00 -7.82
N ALA A 179 3.62 -4.23 -7.23
CA ALA A 179 4.88 -3.71 -7.77
C ALA A 179 5.20 -4.25 -9.17
N ALA A 180 5.02 -5.56 -9.39
CA ALA A 180 5.24 -6.19 -10.70
C ALA A 180 4.30 -5.62 -11.78
N TYR A 181 3.02 -5.42 -11.46
CA TYR A 181 2.06 -4.79 -12.36
C TYR A 181 2.45 -3.34 -12.72
N THR A 182 2.84 -2.54 -11.73
CA THR A 182 3.31 -1.16 -11.95
C THR A 182 4.58 -1.11 -12.82
N THR A 183 5.49 -2.08 -12.70
CA THR A 183 6.68 -2.15 -13.56
C THR A 183 6.38 -2.53 -15.02
N LEU A 184 5.34 -3.32 -15.26
CA LEU A 184 4.94 -3.76 -16.60
C LEU A 184 4.10 -2.70 -17.35
N HIS A 185 3.47 -1.76 -16.65
CA HIS A 185 2.63 -0.71 -17.25
C HIS A 185 3.26 0.67 -17.01
N ALA A 186 4.28 0.98 -17.83
CA ALA A 186 5.25 2.06 -17.66
C ALA A 186 4.74 3.53 -17.74
N GLU A 187 3.45 3.82 -17.57
CA GLU A 187 2.92 5.20 -17.67
C GLU A 187 2.35 5.79 -16.37
N LYS A 188 2.24 5.00 -15.29
CA LYS A 188 1.84 5.51 -13.97
C LYS A 188 2.67 4.85 -12.89
N VAL A 189 3.94 5.27 -12.80
CA VAL A 189 4.78 4.88 -11.68
C VAL A 189 4.15 5.46 -10.41
N VAL A 190 3.51 4.60 -9.63
CA VAL A 190 3.38 4.85 -8.20
C VAL A 190 4.81 4.87 -7.69
N SER A 191 5.32 6.09 -7.50
CA SER A 191 6.71 6.33 -7.13
C SER A 191 7.12 5.38 -6.02
N ASP A 192 8.33 4.79 -6.09
CA ASP A 192 8.92 4.02 -4.99
C ASP A 192 8.81 4.77 -3.65
N TYR A 193 8.82 6.10 -3.69
CA TYR A 193 8.52 6.97 -2.56
C TYR A 193 7.15 6.69 -1.90
N PHE A 194 6.10 6.50 -2.69
CA PHE A 194 4.73 6.25 -2.22
C PHE A 194 4.59 4.87 -1.56
N LEU A 195 5.18 3.82 -2.16
CA LEU A 195 5.25 2.48 -1.55
C LEU A 195 6.07 2.49 -0.26
N ASN A 196 7.18 3.23 -0.23
CA ASN A 196 8.00 3.41 0.96
C ASN A 196 7.22 4.10 2.10
N CYS A 197 6.44 5.16 1.81
CA CYS A 197 5.59 5.80 2.82
C CYS A 197 4.51 4.87 3.39
N ILE A 198 3.95 3.98 2.57
CA ILE A 198 2.95 2.98 3.02
C ILE A 198 3.59 2.01 4.02
N MET A 199 4.81 1.55 3.75
CA MET A 199 5.54 0.63 4.62
C MET A 199 5.89 1.28 5.97
N GLU A 200 6.34 2.54 5.97
CA GLU A 200 6.67 3.29 7.18
C GLU A 200 5.49 3.40 8.17
N ASP A 201 4.27 3.68 7.67
CA ASP A 201 3.07 3.86 8.50
C ASP A 201 2.45 2.54 9.00
N VAL A 202 2.65 1.44 8.26
CA VAL A 202 2.22 0.10 8.67
C VAL A 202 3.14 -0.45 9.77
N ASP A 203 4.44 -0.20 9.67
CA ASP A 203 5.43 -0.63 10.65
C ASP A 203 5.37 0.17 11.96
N ALA A 204 5.02 1.45 11.91
CA ALA A 204 4.84 2.27 13.11
C ALA A 204 3.66 1.83 14.01
N ASN A 205 2.72 1.01 13.49
CA ASN A 205 1.54 0.51 14.21
C ASN A 205 1.65 -0.95 14.64
N ARG A 206 2.79 -1.63 14.42
CA ARG A 206 3.05 -3.00 14.87
C ARG A 206 4.15 -3.02 15.93
N ASP A 207 3.76 -2.90 17.19
CA ASP A 207 4.59 -3.34 18.31
C ASP A 207 4.58 -4.87 18.39
N VAL A 208 5.49 -5.57 17.69
CA VAL A 208 5.62 -7.03 17.84
C VAL A 208 7.09 -7.49 17.78
N PRO A 209 7.56 -8.36 18.70
CA PRO A 209 8.85 -9.03 18.64
C PRO A 209 9.01 -9.86 17.35
N PHE A 210 10.21 -9.83 16.77
CA PHE A 210 10.43 -10.13 15.35
C PHE A 210 10.84 -11.58 15.08
N ASP A 211 9.86 -12.45 14.77
CA ASP A 211 10.07 -13.85 14.37
C ASP A 211 9.41 -14.15 13.00
N GLY A 212 9.77 -13.36 11.97
CA GLY A 212 9.18 -13.43 10.63
C GLY A 212 9.98 -14.25 9.60
N PRO A 213 9.35 -14.68 8.47
CA PRO A 213 10.02 -15.45 7.41
C PRO A 213 11.19 -14.68 6.76
N MET A 214 12.26 -15.37 6.35
CA MET A 214 13.52 -14.76 5.87
C MET A 214 13.33 -13.69 4.79
N LEU A 215 12.43 -13.91 3.84
CA LEU A 215 12.11 -12.95 2.77
C LEU A 215 11.55 -11.62 3.32
N LYS A 216 10.79 -11.67 4.43
CA LYS A 216 10.29 -10.48 5.13
C LYS A 216 11.41 -9.75 5.86
N ARG A 217 12.39 -10.48 6.41
CA ARG A 217 13.58 -9.90 7.04
C ARG A 217 14.44 -9.16 6.02
N GLU A 218 14.68 -9.74 4.84
CA GLU A 218 15.45 -9.10 3.76
C GLU A 218 14.79 -7.81 3.25
N ILE A 219 13.47 -7.83 3.02
CA ILE A 219 12.72 -6.65 2.55
C ILE A 219 12.77 -5.52 3.59
N VAL A 220 12.59 -5.84 4.86
CA VAL A 220 12.64 -4.83 5.93
C VAL A 220 14.06 -4.29 6.08
N THR A 221 15.07 -5.14 5.99
CA THR A 221 16.48 -4.74 6.09
C THR A 221 16.86 -3.81 4.93
N SER A 222 16.48 -4.14 3.70
CA SER A 222 16.79 -3.29 2.53
C SER A 222 16.11 -1.91 2.60
N GLY A 223 14.87 -1.86 3.09
CA GLY A 223 14.16 -0.60 3.36
C GLY A 223 14.87 0.27 4.40
N LEU A 224 15.32 -0.32 5.52
CA LEU A 224 16.07 0.39 6.56
C LEU A 224 17.42 0.90 6.04
N ILE A 225 18.14 0.11 5.24
CA ILE A 225 19.42 0.51 4.61
C ILE A 225 19.20 1.72 3.71
N SER A 226 18.23 1.66 2.80
CA SER A 226 17.93 2.74 1.86
C SER A 226 17.61 4.05 2.58
N ARG A 227 16.77 4.00 3.62
CA ARG A 227 16.44 5.16 4.46
C ARG A 227 17.67 5.70 5.17
N GLY A 228 18.50 4.82 5.75
CA GLY A 228 19.76 5.19 6.38
C GLY A 228 20.69 5.93 5.41
N SER A 229 20.85 5.41 4.20
CA SER A 229 21.67 6.02 3.15
C SER A 229 21.11 7.37 2.69
N ASN A 230 19.79 7.52 2.62
CA ASN A 230 19.16 8.80 2.30
C ASN A 230 19.35 9.83 3.42
N SER A 231 19.18 9.44 4.69
CA SER A 231 19.50 10.28 5.84
C SER A 231 20.97 10.70 5.86
N LEU A 232 21.88 9.80 5.48
CA LEU A 232 23.31 10.10 5.37
C LEU A 232 23.59 11.16 4.28
N LYS A 233 22.95 11.05 3.10
CA LYS A 233 23.01 12.08 2.04
C LYS A 233 22.49 13.44 2.53
N ASN A 234 21.44 13.42 3.35
CA ASN A 234 20.85 14.62 3.95
C ASN A 234 21.61 15.13 5.19
N LYS A 235 22.74 14.50 5.56
CA LYS A 235 23.56 14.83 6.75
C LYS A 235 22.82 14.68 8.09
N ASP A 236 21.72 13.92 8.12
CA ASP A 236 21.05 13.55 9.37
C ASP A 236 21.67 12.26 9.93
N TYR A 237 22.83 12.42 10.55
CA TYR A 237 23.63 11.30 11.05
C TYR A 237 22.98 10.60 12.25
N VAL A 238 22.17 11.30 13.04
CA VAL A 238 21.48 10.70 14.20
C VAL A 238 20.41 9.72 13.73
N VAL A 239 19.59 10.13 12.75
CA VAL A 239 18.55 9.25 12.19
C VAL A 239 19.20 8.11 11.41
N ALA A 240 20.22 8.40 10.59
CA ALA A 240 20.95 7.36 9.86
C ALA A 240 21.52 6.28 10.80
N ALA A 241 22.21 6.68 11.89
CA ALA A 241 22.77 5.73 12.84
C ALA A 241 21.70 4.86 13.53
N LYS A 242 20.54 5.44 13.85
CA LYS A 242 19.40 4.68 14.41
C LYS A 242 18.85 3.66 13.42
N LEU A 243 18.70 4.04 12.15
CA LEU A 243 18.21 3.15 11.09
C LEU A 243 19.17 1.99 10.84
N TYR A 244 20.47 2.26 10.74
CA TYR A 244 21.47 1.20 10.63
C TYR A 244 21.48 0.29 11.85
N SER A 245 21.32 0.84 13.06
CA SER A 245 21.22 0.02 14.28
C SER A 245 20.04 -0.95 14.23
N LYS A 246 18.89 -0.54 13.67
CA LYS A 246 17.75 -1.42 13.45
C LYS A 246 18.06 -2.47 12.38
N ALA A 247 18.68 -2.08 11.27
CA ALA A 247 19.05 -2.99 10.18
C ALA A 247 20.00 -4.09 10.68
N MET A 248 20.97 -3.75 11.54
CA MET A 248 21.95 -4.71 12.08
C MET A 248 21.36 -5.75 13.03
N VAL A 249 20.21 -5.47 13.66
CA VAL A 249 19.49 -6.47 14.45
C VAL A 249 18.87 -7.52 13.53
N LEU A 250 18.51 -7.13 12.31
CA LEU A 250 17.90 -8.01 11.32
C LEU A 250 18.95 -8.76 10.49
N ASP A 251 20.00 -8.07 10.08
CA ASP A 251 21.13 -8.63 9.33
C ASP A 251 22.47 -8.27 10.03
N PRO A 252 22.90 -9.12 10.98
CA PRO A 252 24.12 -8.87 11.76
C PRO A 252 25.42 -9.15 10.99
N ASP A 253 25.33 -9.76 9.81
CA ASP A 253 26.48 -10.21 9.03
C ASP A 253 26.86 -9.24 7.90
N ASP A 254 26.05 -8.20 7.66
CA ASP A 254 26.38 -7.14 6.70
C ASP A 254 27.43 -6.16 7.26
N ALA A 255 28.67 -6.31 6.83
CA ALA A 255 29.78 -5.43 7.17
C ALA A 255 29.62 -3.98 6.71
N VAL A 256 28.81 -3.72 5.68
CA VAL A 256 28.58 -2.37 5.16
C VAL A 256 27.81 -1.53 6.17
N LEU A 257 26.83 -2.13 6.87
CA LEU A 257 26.06 -1.46 7.94
C LEU A 257 26.95 -0.92 9.05
N PHE A 258 27.94 -1.69 9.48
CA PHE A 258 28.90 -1.25 10.49
C PHE A 258 29.79 -0.12 9.97
N SER A 259 30.26 -0.21 8.72
CA SER A 259 31.03 0.87 8.08
C SER A 259 30.22 2.19 8.00
N ASP A 260 28.96 2.11 7.58
CA ASP A 260 28.13 3.30 7.37
C ASP A 260 27.69 3.91 8.70
N ARG A 261 27.36 3.08 9.70
CA ARG A 261 27.09 3.57 11.06
C ARG A 261 28.34 4.15 11.73
N SER A 262 29.52 3.56 11.50
CA SER A 262 30.81 4.13 11.92
C SER A 262 31.01 5.53 11.34
N LEU A 263 30.69 5.75 10.06
CA LEU A 263 30.75 7.07 9.45
C LEU A 263 29.81 8.05 10.15
N CYS A 264 28.58 7.65 10.46
CA CYS A 264 27.66 8.51 11.21
C CYS A 264 28.24 8.92 12.57
N TRP A 265 28.85 7.99 13.31
CA TRP A 265 29.47 8.30 14.60
C TRP A 265 30.67 9.24 14.48
N LEU A 266 31.50 9.09 13.44
CA LEU A 266 32.59 10.03 13.14
C LEU A 266 32.07 11.45 12.95
N GLN A 267 31.00 11.60 12.15
CA GLN A 267 30.38 12.91 11.91
C GLN A 267 29.70 13.50 13.16
N LEU A 268 29.26 12.65 14.08
CA LEU A 268 28.71 13.05 15.38
C LEU A 268 29.79 13.31 16.45
N GLY A 269 31.07 13.06 16.16
CA GLY A 269 32.17 13.25 17.11
C GLY A 269 32.31 12.14 18.16
N ASP A 270 31.61 11.01 18.03
CA ASP A 270 31.71 9.86 18.95
C ASP A 270 32.75 8.84 18.45
N GLY A 271 34.03 9.16 18.67
CA GLY A 271 35.15 8.32 18.23
C GLY A 271 35.15 6.91 18.82
N LYS A 272 34.61 6.72 20.04
CA LYS A 272 34.56 5.40 20.67
C LYS A 272 33.57 4.48 19.96
N LYS A 273 32.35 4.97 19.69
CA LYS A 273 31.36 4.18 18.94
C LYS A 273 31.80 3.93 17.50
N ALA A 274 32.39 4.94 16.86
CA ALA A 274 32.96 4.78 15.52
C ALA A 274 34.01 3.66 15.48
N LEU A 275 34.95 3.66 16.44
CA LEU A 275 36.00 2.64 16.49
C LEU A 275 35.46 1.23 16.72
N LEU A 276 34.43 1.08 17.57
CA LEU A 276 33.78 -0.21 17.80
C LEU A 276 33.18 -0.79 16.52
N ASP A 277 32.44 0.03 15.77
CA ASP A 277 31.82 -0.38 14.51
C ASP A 277 32.89 -0.67 13.44
N ALA A 278 33.92 0.17 13.34
CA ALA A 278 35.04 -0.03 12.41
C ALA A 278 35.84 -1.32 12.69
N ASN A 279 36.07 -1.65 13.97
CA ASN A 279 36.71 -2.90 14.38
C ASN A 279 35.86 -4.11 13.98
N ARG A 280 34.55 -4.04 14.17
CA ARG A 280 33.63 -5.12 13.79
C ARG A 280 33.59 -5.28 12.28
N CYS A 281 33.57 -4.18 11.53
CA CYS A 281 33.69 -4.17 10.07
C CYS A 281 34.97 -4.89 9.58
N ARG A 282 36.16 -4.52 10.11
CA ARG A 282 37.44 -5.17 9.74
C ARG A 282 37.47 -6.64 10.11
N LYS A 283 36.88 -7.03 11.25
CA LYS A 283 36.79 -8.44 11.65
C LYS A 283 36.00 -9.27 10.64
N MET A 284 34.95 -8.70 10.04
CA MET A 284 34.11 -9.39 9.06
C MET A 284 34.71 -9.35 7.65
N ARG A 285 35.37 -8.24 7.27
CA ARG A 285 36.06 -8.09 5.99
C ARG A 285 37.51 -7.61 6.18
N PRO A 286 38.47 -8.51 6.45
CA PRO A 286 39.87 -8.14 6.71
C PRO A 286 40.59 -7.50 5.52
N HIS A 287 40.16 -7.83 4.30
CA HIS A 287 40.77 -7.36 3.05
C HIS A 287 40.07 -6.12 2.47
N TRP A 288 39.25 -5.41 3.27
CA TRP A 288 38.51 -4.24 2.80
C TRP A 288 39.20 -2.94 3.25
N PRO A 289 39.89 -2.20 2.35
CA PRO A 289 40.69 -1.02 2.72
C PRO A 289 39.88 0.05 3.46
N LYS A 290 38.62 0.23 3.06
CA LYS A 290 37.68 1.18 3.70
C LYS A 290 37.48 0.91 5.19
N ALA A 291 37.56 -0.35 5.64
CA ALA A 291 37.47 -0.68 7.06
C ALA A 291 38.69 -0.15 7.84
N CYS A 292 39.89 -0.29 7.28
CA CYS A 292 41.12 0.29 7.84
C CYS A 292 41.05 1.81 7.89
N HIS A 293 40.53 2.44 6.83
CA HIS A 293 40.29 3.89 6.79
C HIS A 293 39.37 4.36 7.93
N ARG A 294 38.21 3.71 8.12
CA ARG A 294 37.27 4.03 9.21
C ARG A 294 37.89 3.88 10.60
N GLN A 295 38.72 2.84 10.81
CA GLN A 295 39.44 2.67 12.07
C GLN A 295 40.44 3.81 12.31
N GLY A 296 41.20 4.20 11.28
CA GLY A 296 42.15 5.30 11.36
C GLY A 296 41.47 6.63 11.68
N GLU A 297 40.37 6.95 11.01
CA GLU A 297 39.58 8.17 11.28
C GLU A 297 39.05 8.20 12.72
N ALA A 298 38.58 7.07 13.24
CA ALA A 298 38.09 6.99 14.61
C ALA A 298 39.21 7.20 15.64
N LEU A 299 40.40 6.66 15.40
CA LEU A 299 41.58 6.86 16.24
C LEU A 299 42.11 8.30 16.17
N MET A 300 42.06 8.93 14.99
CA MET A 300 42.36 10.35 14.83
C MET A 300 41.48 11.23 15.73
N LEU A 301 40.17 10.95 15.76
CA LEU A 301 39.21 11.64 16.61
C LEU A 301 39.47 11.41 18.11
N LEU A 302 39.94 10.21 18.47
CA LEU A 302 40.37 9.86 19.83
C LEU A 302 41.77 10.38 20.19
N LYS A 303 42.47 11.05 19.26
CA LYS A 303 43.85 11.55 19.38
C LYS A 303 44.90 10.45 19.59
N ASP A 304 44.58 9.21 19.24
CA ASP A 304 45.55 8.11 19.14
C ASP A 304 46.18 8.13 17.74
N TYR A 305 47.10 9.08 17.54
CA TYR A 305 47.72 9.31 16.23
C TYR A 305 48.66 8.18 15.81
N GLU A 306 49.24 7.46 16.78
CA GLU A 306 50.11 6.32 16.52
C GLU A 306 49.28 5.14 16.02
N GLY A 307 48.23 4.78 16.76
CA GLY A 307 47.27 3.76 16.32
C GLY A 307 46.64 4.11 14.97
N ALA A 308 46.24 5.37 14.75
CA ALA A 308 45.68 5.82 13.48
C ALA A 308 46.65 5.60 12.31
N SER A 309 47.92 5.98 12.48
CA SER A 309 48.96 5.83 11.46
C SER A 309 49.14 4.36 11.07
N GLU A 310 49.15 3.45 12.05
CA GLU A 310 49.23 2.00 11.78
C GLU A 310 48.03 1.49 10.99
N ARG A 311 46.81 1.93 11.33
CA ARG A 311 45.59 1.48 10.62
C ARG A 311 45.54 1.99 9.19
N PHE A 312 45.92 3.24 8.93
CA PHE A 312 46.01 3.76 7.56
C PHE A 312 47.11 3.03 6.76
N TRP A 313 48.26 2.75 7.37
CA TRP A 313 49.32 1.96 6.74
C TRP A 313 48.85 0.54 6.37
N ASP A 314 48.08 -0.11 7.25
CA ASP A 314 47.44 -1.40 6.92
C ASP A 314 46.46 -1.27 5.75
N GLY A 315 45.75 -0.15 5.64
CA GLY A 315 44.90 0.17 4.49
C GLY A 315 45.68 0.25 3.18
N LEU A 316 46.80 0.98 3.16
CA LEU A 316 47.66 1.11 1.98
C LEU A 316 48.34 -0.21 1.56
N LYS A 317 48.59 -1.13 2.50
CA LYS A 317 49.05 -2.48 2.14
C LYS A 317 48.01 -3.24 1.33
N LEU A 318 46.72 -2.99 1.57
CA LEU A 318 45.61 -3.61 0.86
C LEU A 318 45.32 -2.91 -0.46
N ASP A 319 45.39 -1.58 -0.48
CA ASP A 319 45.21 -0.76 -1.68
C ASP A 319 46.26 0.37 -1.73
N PRO A 320 47.41 0.14 -2.40
CA PRO A 320 48.49 1.11 -2.44
C PRO A 320 48.21 2.37 -3.26
N VAL A 321 47.14 2.38 -4.07
CA VAL A 321 46.81 3.52 -4.94
C VAL A 321 45.69 4.40 -4.37
N ASP A 322 45.18 4.05 -3.19
CA ASP A 322 44.14 4.83 -2.50
C ASP A 322 44.72 6.14 -1.95
N THR A 323 44.45 7.24 -2.67
CA THR A 323 44.92 8.58 -2.32
C THR A 323 44.30 9.11 -1.03
N ASP A 324 43.05 8.71 -0.72
CA ASP A 324 42.35 9.17 0.48
C ASP A 324 43.03 8.59 1.74
N ILE A 325 43.39 7.30 1.71
CA ILE A 325 44.12 6.66 2.80
C ILE A 325 45.55 7.23 2.90
N GLU A 326 46.21 7.51 1.78
CA GLU A 326 47.54 8.13 1.79
C GLU A 326 47.53 9.51 2.45
N ASP A 327 46.57 10.36 2.08
CA ASP A 327 46.44 11.70 2.65
C ASP A 327 46.07 11.64 4.14
N ALA A 328 45.17 10.74 4.53
CA ALA A 328 44.82 10.52 5.94
C ALA A 328 46.03 10.04 6.77
N LEU A 329 46.89 9.17 6.21
CA LEU A 329 48.13 8.75 6.86
C LEU A 329 49.10 9.93 7.06
N ARG A 330 49.27 10.78 6.04
CA ARG A 330 50.13 11.97 6.12
C ARG A 330 49.64 12.91 7.21
N GLU A 331 48.33 13.11 7.33
CA GLU A 331 47.71 13.91 8.39
C GLU A 331 47.94 13.32 9.78
N ALA A 332 47.79 11.99 9.93
CA ALA A 332 48.05 11.29 11.18
C ALA A 332 49.51 11.44 11.63
N MET A 333 50.47 11.25 10.72
CA MET A 333 51.90 11.41 11.03
C MET A 333 52.26 12.86 11.41
N LYS A 334 51.67 13.85 10.75
CA LYS A 334 51.86 15.27 11.09
C LYS A 334 51.32 15.58 12.50
N SER A 335 50.15 15.05 12.83
CA SER A 335 49.54 15.20 14.15
C SER A 335 50.37 14.52 15.23
N LEU A 336 50.90 13.33 14.97
CA LEU A 336 51.80 12.60 15.86
C LEU A 336 53.08 13.40 16.17
N LYS A 337 53.78 13.92 15.14
CA LYS A 337 54.98 14.77 15.33
C LYS A 337 54.68 16.02 16.15
N THR A 338 53.53 16.65 15.90
CA THR A 338 53.09 17.84 16.64
C THR A 338 52.79 17.51 18.10
N SER A 339 52.17 16.35 18.39
CA SER A 339 51.87 15.91 19.76
C SER A 339 53.15 15.60 20.55
N ARG A 340 54.12 14.92 19.94
CA ARG A 340 55.42 14.57 20.57
C ARG A 340 56.25 15.82 20.89
N SER A 341 56.31 16.78 19.97
CA SER A 341 57.04 18.05 20.20
C SER A 341 56.41 18.90 21.30
N ARG A 342 55.08 18.89 21.46
CA ARG A 342 54.40 19.54 22.59
C ARG A 342 54.71 18.86 23.92
N SER A 343 54.71 17.52 23.97
CA SER A 343 55.06 16.77 25.18
C SER A 343 56.50 17.03 25.63
N MET A 344 57.45 17.11 24.69
CA MET A 344 58.85 17.44 25.01
C MET A 344 59.07 18.87 25.52
N ARG A 345 58.16 19.81 25.21
CA ARG A 345 58.21 21.20 25.72
C ARG A 345 57.50 21.38 27.06
N ALA A 346 56.71 20.40 27.50
CA ALA A 346 55.92 20.47 28.73
C ALA A 346 56.58 19.75 29.93
N ASN A 347 57.66 19.00 29.69
CA ASN A 347 58.51 18.37 30.70
C ASN A 347 59.79 19.20 30.91
#